data_AF-A0A960U1Z7-F1
#
_entry.id   AF-A0A960U1Z7-F1
#
_cell.length_a   1.000
_cell.length_b   1.000
_cell.length_c   1.000
_cell.angle_alpha   90.00
_cell.angle_beta   90.00
_cell.angle_gamma   90.00
#
_symmetry.space_group_name_H-M   'P 1'
#
loop_
_entity.id
_entity.type
_entity.pdbx_description
1 polymer ?
#
loop_
_entity_poly.entity_id
_entity_poly.type
_entity_poly.pdbx_seq_one_letter_code
_entity_poly.pdbx_strand_id
1 'polypeptide(L)'
;FEKSTLKSHAEAYPDIWYGIWSGPDSFNAHYHERPGETFNFTLTAMTDFPIMNSNRHAGPLLSLIKMAGFAPTAERVVIDPLLPFDDFTIRLPLIGASYYGTEHKGYYRPVADGEITFAVRPPNGADDPKLVVDGEDAEFAMDDGLMVFTLDAHAGSTIRWTIQ
;
A
#
# COMPACT_ATOMS: atom_id res chain seq x y z
N PHE A 1 -4.30 7.01 9.24
CA PHE A 1 -4.59 7.86 8.07
C PHE A 1 -4.22 9.33 8.33
N GLU A 2 -4.87 10.04 9.26
CA GLU A 2 -4.64 11.48 9.48
C GLU A 2 -3.18 11.87 9.78
N LYS A 3 -2.42 11.03 10.50
CA LYS A 3 -0.98 11.25 10.72
C LYS A 3 -0.15 11.34 9.43
N SER A 4 -0.62 10.69 8.37
CA SER A 4 -0.03 10.68 7.03
C SER A 4 -0.54 11.82 6.14
N THR A 5 -1.50 12.63 6.61
CA THR A 5 -2.01 13.79 5.87
C THR A 5 -1.41 15.09 6.40
N LEU A 6 -1.76 16.21 5.78
CA LEU A 6 -1.39 17.56 6.23
C LEU A 6 -2.47 18.21 7.10
N LYS A 7 -3.53 17.48 7.46
CA LYS A 7 -4.69 18.01 8.19
C LYS A 7 -4.29 18.74 9.48
N SER A 8 -3.56 18.06 10.36
CA SER A 8 -3.15 18.65 11.64
C SER A 8 -2.20 19.84 11.48
N HIS A 9 -1.40 19.87 10.40
CA HIS A 9 -0.56 21.03 10.08
C HIS A 9 -1.43 22.22 9.65
N ALA A 10 -2.39 21.99 8.75
CA ALA A 10 -3.33 23.01 8.29
C ALA A 10 -4.18 23.59 9.43
N GLU A 11 -4.58 22.77 10.40
CA GLU A 11 -5.32 23.22 11.60
C GLU A 11 -4.44 24.06 12.54
N ALA A 12 -3.16 23.73 12.68
CA ALA A 12 -2.23 24.43 13.56
C ALA A 12 -1.67 25.74 12.96
N TYR A 13 -1.50 25.79 11.64
CA TYR A 13 -0.90 26.91 10.91
C TYR A 13 -1.74 27.32 9.69
N PRO A 14 -2.97 27.81 9.90
CA PRO A 14 -3.92 28.07 8.80
C PRO A 14 -3.48 29.19 7.84
N ASP A 15 -2.61 30.09 8.29
CA ASP A 15 -2.13 31.22 7.50
C ASP A 15 -0.92 30.87 6.61
N ILE A 16 -0.42 29.63 6.69
CA ILE A 16 0.67 29.14 5.84
C ILE A 16 0.06 28.32 4.69
N TRP A 17 0.27 28.77 3.46
CA TRP A 17 -0.37 28.14 2.29
C TRP A 17 0.15 26.73 1.99
N TYR A 18 1.46 26.51 2.23
CA TYR A 18 2.08 25.19 2.14
C TYR A 18 1.91 24.43 3.45
N GLY A 19 1.91 23.11 3.38
CA GLY A 19 1.41 22.27 4.46
C GLY A 19 -0.13 22.20 4.50
N ILE A 20 -0.79 22.61 3.42
CA ILE A 20 -2.23 22.40 3.15
C ILE A 20 -2.39 21.66 1.82
N TRP A 21 -1.94 22.29 0.73
CA TRP A 21 -2.03 21.75 -0.63
C TRP A 21 -0.76 20.97 -1.04
N SER A 22 0.39 21.44 -0.56
CA SER A 22 1.72 20.88 -0.82
C SER A 22 2.50 20.73 0.48
N GLY A 23 3.68 20.11 0.46
CA GLY A 23 4.45 19.89 1.68
C GLY A 23 5.96 19.88 1.42
N PRO A 24 6.76 20.61 2.21
CA PRO A 24 8.22 20.53 2.18
C PRO A 24 8.75 19.21 2.78
N ASP A 25 10.07 18.98 2.69
CA ASP A 25 10.77 17.84 3.36
C ASP A 25 10.62 17.87 4.87
N SER A 26 10.54 19.07 5.43
CA SER A 26 10.40 19.27 6.85
C SER A 26 9.73 20.61 7.15
N PHE A 27 9.13 20.65 8.34
CA PHE A 27 8.60 21.85 8.94
C PHE A 27 9.45 22.23 10.14
N ASN A 28 9.57 23.53 10.38
CA ASN A 28 10.19 24.07 11.57
C ASN A 28 9.39 23.67 12.81
N ALA A 29 10.08 23.31 13.89
CA ALA A 29 9.45 22.92 15.15
C ALA A 29 8.68 24.08 15.79
N HIS A 30 7.74 23.76 16.70
CA HIS A 30 6.88 24.74 17.36
C HIS A 30 7.63 25.82 18.18
N TYR A 31 8.87 25.55 18.57
CA TYR A 31 9.74 26.49 19.31
C TYR A 31 10.66 27.31 18.40
N HIS A 32 10.59 27.14 17.09
CA HIS A 32 11.33 27.94 16.13
C HIS A 32 10.70 29.33 15.96
N GLU A 33 11.47 30.34 15.57
CA GLU A 33 10.96 31.71 15.33
C GLU A 33 9.87 31.78 14.25
N ARG A 34 9.90 30.81 13.32
CA ARG A 34 8.94 30.63 12.23
C ARG A 34 8.36 29.21 12.28
N PRO A 35 7.45 28.91 13.22
CA PRO A 35 6.91 27.56 13.39
C PRO A 35 5.95 27.21 12.26
N GLY A 36 5.92 25.95 11.83
CA GLY A 36 5.09 25.51 10.70
C GLY A 36 5.59 25.95 9.31
N GLU A 37 6.53 26.90 9.26
CA GLU A 37 7.26 27.19 8.02
C GLU A 37 8.27 26.09 7.68
N THR A 38 9.02 26.27 6.60
CA THR A 38 10.11 25.37 6.20
C THR A 38 11.45 26.09 6.13
N PHE A 39 12.51 25.39 5.73
CA PHE A 39 13.83 25.98 5.61
C PHE A 39 13.87 27.03 4.50
N ASN A 40 14.47 28.16 4.83
CA ASN A 40 14.64 29.29 3.94
C ASN A 40 16.15 29.55 3.79
N PHE A 41 16.79 28.75 2.95
CA PHE A 41 18.19 28.90 2.58
C PHE A 41 18.29 29.73 1.30
N THR A 42 19.25 30.65 1.26
CA THR A 42 19.40 31.67 0.19
C THR A 42 19.41 31.14 -1.24
N LEU A 43 19.87 29.90 -1.46
CA LEU A 43 19.95 29.29 -2.80
C LEU A 43 18.84 28.27 -3.07
N THR A 44 18.18 27.77 -2.04
CA THR A 44 17.22 26.66 -2.11
C THR A 44 16.11 26.90 -1.09
N ALA A 45 15.47 28.07 -1.14
CA ALA A 45 14.40 28.40 -0.23
C ALA A 45 13.18 27.55 -0.55
N MET A 46 12.85 26.60 0.32
CA MET A 46 11.64 25.79 0.17
C MET A 46 10.38 26.56 0.55
N THR A 47 10.50 27.78 1.09
CA THR A 47 9.38 28.68 1.35
C THR A 47 8.70 29.18 0.08
N ASP A 48 9.43 29.23 -1.05
CA ASP A 48 8.94 29.85 -2.28
C ASP A 48 8.11 28.87 -3.12
N PHE A 49 8.53 27.60 -3.20
CA PHE A 49 7.84 26.57 -3.98
C PHE A 49 7.99 25.13 -3.43
N PRO A 50 7.42 24.80 -2.24
CA PRO A 50 7.50 23.49 -1.59
C PRO A 50 6.57 22.43 -2.21
N ILE A 51 6.42 22.43 -3.54
CA ILE A 51 5.55 21.49 -4.27
C ILE A 51 6.35 20.28 -4.80
N MET A 52 7.67 20.43 -4.97
CA MET A 52 8.53 19.39 -5.55
C MET A 52 8.77 18.20 -4.63
N ASN A 53 8.34 18.27 -3.36
CA ASN A 53 8.44 17.15 -2.45
C ASN A 53 7.08 16.49 -2.20
N SER A 54 6.88 15.31 -2.79
CA SER A 54 5.65 14.52 -2.65
C SER A 54 5.72 13.48 -1.54
N ASN A 55 6.73 13.48 -0.66
CA ASN A 55 6.87 12.48 0.41
C ASN A 55 5.64 12.42 1.33
N ARG A 56 5.07 13.58 1.70
CA ARG A 56 3.84 13.64 2.51
C ARG A 56 2.62 13.14 1.73
N HIS A 57 2.55 13.39 0.42
CA HIS A 57 1.45 12.93 -0.44
C HIS A 57 1.54 11.44 -0.80
N ALA A 58 2.73 10.85 -0.74
CA ALA A 58 2.92 9.40 -0.86
C ALA A 58 2.44 8.65 0.39
N GLY A 59 2.42 9.31 1.56
CA GLY A 59 2.01 8.74 2.83
C GLY A 59 0.61 8.10 2.83
N PRO A 60 -0.44 8.79 2.35
CA PRO A 60 -1.77 8.21 2.20
C PRO A 60 -1.82 7.01 1.26
N LEU A 61 -1.12 7.05 0.12
CA LEU A 61 -1.05 5.92 -0.81
C LEU A 61 -0.36 4.70 -0.16
N LEU A 62 0.77 4.92 0.52
CA LEU A 62 1.44 3.86 1.28
C LEU A 62 0.55 3.33 2.41
N SER A 63 -0.18 4.21 3.08
CA SER A 63 -1.11 3.81 4.15
C SER A 63 -2.24 2.94 3.59
N LEU A 64 -2.80 3.28 2.42
CA LEU A 64 -3.80 2.47 1.74
C LEU A 64 -3.26 1.09 1.38
N ILE A 65 -2.06 1.01 0.79
CA ILE A 65 -1.43 -0.27 0.41
C ILE A 65 -1.20 -1.15 1.64
N LYS A 66 -0.70 -0.57 2.74
CA LYS A 66 -0.50 -1.29 4.01
C LYS A 66 -1.81 -1.73 4.65
N MET A 67 -2.84 -0.88 4.65
CA MET A 67 -4.16 -1.24 5.18
C MET A 67 -4.84 -2.31 4.33
N ALA A 68 -4.64 -2.30 3.01
CA ALA A 68 -5.07 -3.38 2.12
C ALA A 68 -4.28 -4.69 2.31
N GLY A 69 -3.29 -4.71 3.22
CA GLY A 69 -2.62 -5.92 3.67
C GLY A 69 -1.37 -6.31 2.89
N PHE A 70 -0.95 -5.51 1.90
CA PHE A 70 0.20 -5.83 1.07
C PHE A 70 1.50 -5.58 1.83
N ALA A 71 2.21 -6.66 2.15
CA ALA A 71 3.48 -6.64 2.85
C ALA A 71 4.49 -7.59 2.19
N PRO A 72 5.33 -7.10 1.27
CA PRO A 72 6.45 -7.89 0.78
C PRO A 72 7.48 -8.12 1.91
N THR A 73 7.99 -9.33 1.98
CA THR A 73 9.08 -9.77 2.86
C THR A 73 10.26 -10.25 2.00
N ALA A 74 11.33 -10.76 2.62
CA ALA A 74 12.44 -11.32 1.85
C ALA A 74 12.06 -12.65 1.16
N GLU A 75 11.06 -13.36 1.68
CA GLU A 75 10.69 -14.71 1.24
C GLU A 75 9.35 -14.76 0.49
N ARG A 76 8.42 -13.86 0.80
CA ARG A 76 7.03 -13.90 0.31
C ARG A 76 6.36 -12.55 0.23
N VAL A 77 5.29 -12.46 -0.56
CA VAL A 77 4.34 -11.35 -0.56
C VAL A 77 3.13 -11.74 0.29
N VAL A 78 2.97 -11.06 1.43
CA VAL A 78 1.80 -11.24 2.29
C VAL A 78 0.68 -10.32 1.81
N ILE A 79 -0.55 -10.84 1.78
CA ILE A 79 -1.78 -10.10 1.51
C ILE A 79 -2.78 -10.44 2.63
N ASP A 80 -2.76 -9.60 3.65
CA ASP A 80 -3.55 -9.77 4.87
C ASP A 80 -4.31 -8.47 5.20
N PRO A 81 -5.53 -8.30 4.68
CA PRO A 81 -6.24 -7.03 4.77
C PRO A 81 -6.56 -6.62 6.21
N LEU A 82 -6.30 -5.34 6.51
CA LEU A 82 -6.60 -4.68 7.79
C LEU A 82 -7.72 -3.63 7.64
N LEU A 83 -8.37 -3.59 6.48
CA LEU A 83 -9.45 -2.65 6.19
C LEU A 83 -10.72 -3.08 6.96
N PRO A 84 -11.49 -2.13 7.52
CA PRO A 84 -12.73 -2.42 8.24
C PRO A 84 -13.92 -2.64 7.29
N PHE A 85 -13.66 -3.13 6.08
CA PHE A 85 -14.66 -3.34 5.04
C PHE A 85 -14.74 -4.83 4.74
N ASP A 86 -15.96 -5.36 4.63
CA ASP A 86 -16.19 -6.74 4.21
C ASP A 86 -15.77 -6.94 2.75
N ASP A 87 -16.00 -5.91 1.93
CA ASP A 87 -15.77 -5.94 0.49
C ASP A 87 -14.90 -4.75 0.05
N PHE A 88 -13.85 -5.01 -0.73
CA PHE A 88 -13.06 -3.96 -1.36
C PHE A 88 -12.26 -4.45 -2.57
N THR A 89 -11.76 -3.51 -3.38
CA THR A 89 -10.81 -3.78 -4.46
C THR A 89 -9.68 -2.76 -4.43
N ILE A 90 -8.45 -3.24 -4.59
CA ILE A 90 -7.28 -2.41 -4.84
C ILE A 90 -6.59 -2.85 -6.13
N ARG A 91 -6.29 -1.88 -7.00
CA ARG A 91 -5.64 -2.09 -8.28
C ARG A 91 -4.39 -1.24 -8.37
N LEU A 92 -3.22 -1.88 -8.29
CA LEU A 92 -1.93 -1.24 -8.52
C LEU A 92 -1.34 -1.75 -9.85
N PRO A 93 -0.39 -1.02 -10.45
CA PRO A 93 0.23 -1.45 -11.70
C PRO A 93 0.86 -2.85 -11.62
N LEU A 94 1.50 -3.18 -10.51
CA LEU A 94 2.21 -4.45 -10.32
C LEU A 94 1.32 -5.57 -9.77
N ILE A 95 0.46 -5.25 -8.80
CA ILE A 95 -0.30 -6.23 -8.03
C ILE A 95 -1.67 -5.66 -7.65
N GLY A 96 -2.66 -6.51 -7.50
CA GLY A 96 -3.96 -6.09 -6.98
C GLY A 96 -4.76 -7.26 -6.45
N ALA A 97 -5.76 -6.93 -5.66
CA ALA A 97 -6.68 -7.92 -5.10
C ALA A 97 -8.09 -7.33 -4.95
N SER A 98 -9.07 -8.21 -5.00
CA SER A 98 -10.46 -7.94 -4.68
C SER A 98 -10.95 -8.97 -3.67
N TYR A 99 -11.55 -8.48 -2.60
CA TYR A 99 -12.13 -9.26 -1.52
C TYR A 99 -13.63 -9.04 -1.59
N TYR A 100 -14.39 -10.09 -1.90
CA TYR A 100 -15.86 -10.04 -1.97
C TYR A 100 -16.48 -11.33 -1.43
N GLY A 101 -17.24 -11.22 -0.34
CA GLY A 101 -17.95 -12.36 0.25
C GLY A 101 -17.04 -13.58 0.47
N THR A 102 -17.32 -14.68 -0.22
CA THR A 102 -16.57 -15.94 -0.12
C THR A 102 -15.51 -16.11 -1.22
N GLU A 103 -15.20 -15.08 -1.99
CA GLU A 103 -14.27 -15.17 -3.11
C GLU A 103 -13.25 -14.03 -3.07
N HIS A 104 -11.98 -14.38 -2.96
CA HIS A 104 -10.87 -13.44 -3.05
C HIS A 104 -10.13 -13.68 -4.36
N LYS A 105 -9.90 -12.61 -5.11
CA LYS A 105 -9.15 -12.66 -6.37
C LYS A 105 -7.95 -11.76 -6.30
N GLY A 106 -6.89 -12.12 -7.01
CA GLY A 106 -5.78 -11.22 -7.20
C GLY A 106 -5.04 -11.46 -8.49
N TYR A 107 -4.15 -10.52 -8.77
CA TYR A 107 -3.25 -10.59 -9.92
C TYR A 107 -1.88 -10.08 -9.54
N TYR A 108 -0.87 -10.61 -10.22
CA TYR A 108 0.51 -10.14 -10.16
C TYR A 108 1.08 -10.03 -11.58
N ARG A 109 1.80 -8.94 -11.86
CA ARG A 109 2.49 -8.69 -13.13
C ARG A 109 3.99 -8.71 -12.86
N PRO A 110 4.69 -9.83 -13.09
CA PRO A 110 6.10 -9.92 -12.77
C PRO A 110 6.93 -8.95 -13.63
N VAL A 111 7.95 -8.34 -13.01
CA VAL A 111 8.94 -7.48 -13.70
C VAL A 111 10.26 -8.20 -13.95
N ALA A 112 10.42 -9.39 -13.39
CA ALA A 112 11.57 -10.27 -13.54
C ALA A 112 11.07 -11.73 -13.51
N ASP A 113 11.86 -12.62 -14.09
CA ASP A 113 11.64 -14.06 -13.99
C ASP A 113 12.05 -14.58 -12.60
N GLY A 114 11.37 -15.60 -12.11
CA GLY A 114 11.74 -16.31 -10.88
C GLY A 114 10.53 -16.80 -10.09
N GLU A 115 10.78 -17.53 -9.00
CA GLU A 115 9.71 -17.96 -8.12
C GLU A 115 9.24 -16.82 -7.22
N ILE A 116 7.92 -16.73 -7.05
CA ILE A 116 7.31 -15.82 -6.07
C ILE A 116 6.37 -16.61 -5.16
N THR A 117 6.52 -16.42 -3.86
CA THR A 117 5.63 -17.00 -2.86
C THR A 117 4.64 -15.95 -2.40
N PHE A 118 3.35 -16.31 -2.40
CA PHE A 118 2.28 -15.52 -1.80
C PHE A 118 1.83 -16.15 -0.50
N ALA A 119 1.41 -15.32 0.46
CA ALA A 119 0.65 -15.74 1.64
C ALA A 119 -0.59 -14.85 1.75
N VAL A 120 -1.77 -15.42 1.48
CA VAL A 120 -3.01 -14.66 1.30
C VAL A 120 -4.06 -15.12 2.30
N ARG A 121 -4.75 -14.18 2.95
CA ARG A 121 -5.85 -14.52 3.85
C ARG A 121 -7.04 -15.08 3.06
N PRO A 122 -7.53 -16.30 3.37
CA PRO A 122 -8.72 -16.84 2.73
C PRO A 122 -9.98 -16.07 3.17
N PRO A 123 -11.10 -16.23 2.45
CA PRO A 123 -12.40 -15.74 2.89
C PRO A 123 -12.76 -16.18 4.30
N ASN A 124 -13.37 -15.28 5.07
CA ASN A 124 -13.83 -15.60 6.42
C ASN A 124 -14.87 -16.74 6.36
N GLY A 125 -14.66 -17.79 7.15
CA GLY A 125 -15.56 -18.94 7.20
C GLY A 125 -15.39 -19.96 6.08
N ALA A 126 -14.30 -19.90 5.31
CA ALA A 126 -13.94 -20.97 4.38
C ALA A 126 -13.43 -22.19 5.17
N ASP A 127 -14.25 -23.24 5.26
CA ASP A 127 -13.90 -24.50 5.95
C ASP A 127 -12.91 -25.36 5.14
N ASP A 128 -12.94 -25.25 3.81
CA ASP A 128 -12.09 -25.98 2.86
C ASP A 128 -11.72 -25.08 1.66
N PRO A 129 -10.80 -24.11 1.85
CA PRO A 129 -10.48 -23.14 0.81
C PRO A 129 -9.80 -23.82 -0.38
N LYS A 130 -10.10 -23.34 -1.58
CA LYS A 130 -9.52 -23.79 -2.84
C LYS A 130 -8.75 -22.67 -3.50
N LEU A 131 -7.62 -23.03 -4.11
CA LEU A 131 -6.81 -22.12 -4.89
C LEU A 131 -6.90 -22.49 -6.37
N VAL A 132 -7.22 -21.50 -7.20
CA VAL A 132 -7.17 -21.60 -8.66
C VAL A 132 -6.18 -20.56 -9.18
N VAL A 133 -5.17 -20.98 -9.95
CA VAL A 133 -4.17 -20.10 -10.58
C VAL A 133 -4.29 -20.22 -12.09
N ASP A 134 -4.50 -19.09 -12.76
CA ASP A 134 -4.69 -18.98 -14.21
C ASP A 134 -5.73 -19.97 -14.81
N GLY A 135 -6.70 -20.37 -13.98
CA GLY A 135 -7.82 -21.26 -14.36
C GLY A 135 -7.62 -22.73 -13.98
N GLU A 136 -6.48 -23.09 -13.40
CA GLU A 136 -6.17 -24.46 -12.97
C GLU A 136 -6.13 -24.57 -11.43
N ASP A 137 -6.58 -25.70 -10.89
CA ASP A 137 -6.47 -25.98 -9.45
C ASP A 137 -4.99 -26.04 -9.06
N ALA A 138 -4.63 -25.33 -8.00
CA ALA A 138 -3.25 -25.24 -7.54
C ALA A 138 -3.13 -25.66 -6.07
N GLU A 139 -1.97 -26.22 -5.72
CA GLU A 139 -1.66 -26.60 -4.36
C GLU A 139 -1.29 -25.38 -3.51
N PHE A 140 -1.61 -25.46 -2.23
CA PHE A 140 -1.22 -24.48 -1.23
C PHE A 140 -1.00 -25.17 0.12
N ALA A 141 -0.28 -24.50 1.01
CA ALA A 141 -0.18 -24.86 2.41
C ALA A 141 -0.87 -23.82 3.28
N MET A 142 -1.30 -24.19 4.48
CA MET A 142 -1.78 -23.23 5.48
C MET A 142 -0.64 -22.88 6.45
N ASP A 143 -0.39 -21.59 6.65
CA ASP A 143 0.58 -21.06 7.62
C ASP A 143 -0.05 -19.85 8.34
N ASP A 144 -0.20 -19.93 9.66
CA ASP A 144 -0.81 -18.89 10.51
C ASP A 144 -2.15 -18.33 9.97
N GLY A 145 -3.01 -19.23 9.44
CA GLY A 145 -4.31 -18.86 8.87
C GLY A 145 -4.25 -18.20 7.49
N LEU A 146 -3.08 -18.17 6.85
CA LEU A 146 -2.88 -17.72 5.47
C LEU A 146 -2.68 -18.92 4.53
N MET A 147 -3.21 -18.82 3.33
CA MET A 147 -2.90 -19.74 2.23
C MET A 147 -1.58 -19.34 1.58
N VAL A 148 -0.61 -20.25 1.62
CA VAL A 148 0.73 -20.06 1.08
C VAL A 148 0.90 -20.88 -0.19
N PHE A 149 1.28 -20.22 -1.28
CA PHE A 149 1.50 -20.87 -2.57
C PHE A 149 2.62 -20.17 -3.34
N THR A 150 3.39 -20.97 -4.08
CA THR A 150 4.56 -20.51 -4.85
C THR A 150 4.27 -20.66 -6.33
N LEU A 151 4.59 -19.62 -7.10
CA LEU A 151 4.31 -19.54 -8.53
C LEU A 151 5.59 -19.21 -9.29
N ASP A 152 5.75 -19.81 -10.48
CA ASP A 152 6.75 -19.40 -11.44
C ASP A 152 6.32 -18.10 -12.11
N ALA A 153 7.06 -17.03 -11.85
CA ALA A 153 6.83 -15.71 -12.39
C ALA A 153 7.68 -15.50 -13.64
N HIS A 154 7.05 -14.96 -14.69
CA HIS A 154 7.72 -14.59 -15.94
C HIS A 154 7.52 -13.11 -16.23
N ALA A 155 8.60 -12.40 -16.54
CA ALA A 155 8.57 -10.97 -16.80
C ALA A 155 7.60 -10.65 -17.95
N GLY A 156 6.70 -9.70 -17.72
CA GLY A 156 5.70 -9.28 -18.71
C GLY A 156 4.46 -10.19 -18.80
N SER A 157 4.38 -11.26 -18.02
CA SER A 157 3.15 -12.05 -17.87
C SER A 157 2.15 -11.38 -16.92
N THR A 158 0.98 -11.98 -16.77
CA THR A 158 0.04 -11.63 -15.70
C THR A 158 -0.52 -12.91 -15.13
N ILE A 159 -0.16 -13.19 -13.89
CA ILE A 159 -0.67 -14.31 -13.12
C ILE A 159 -1.94 -13.86 -12.41
N ARG A 160 -2.98 -14.68 -12.43
CA ARG A 160 -4.22 -14.44 -11.70
C ARG A 160 -4.49 -15.62 -10.78
N TRP A 161 -4.96 -15.31 -9.58
CA TRP A 161 -5.38 -16.33 -8.63
C TRP A 161 -6.77 -16.02 -8.07
N THR A 162 -7.49 -17.07 -7.72
CA THR A 162 -8.78 -17.03 -7.03
C THR A 162 -8.74 -17.97 -5.84
N ILE A 163 -9.22 -17.51 -4.70
CA ILE A 163 -9.40 -18.26 -3.47
C ILE A 163 -10.88 -18.26 -3.12
N GLN A 164 -11.43 -19.43 -2.83
CA GLN A 164 -12.85 -19.64 -2.53
C GLN A 164 -13.06 -20.77 -1.53
#